data_AF-A0A8T3LG75-F1
#
_entry.id   AF-A0A8T3LG75-F1
#
_cell.length_a   1.000
_cell.length_b   1.000
_cell.length_c   1.000
_cell.angle_alpha   90.00
_cell.angle_beta   90.00
_cell.angle_gamma   90.00
#
_symmetry.space_group_name_H-M   'P 1'
#
loop_
_entity.id
_entity.type
_entity.pdbx_description
1 polymer ?
#
loop_
_entity_poly.entity_id
_entity_poly.type
_entity_poly.pdbx_seq_one_letter_code
_entity_poly.pdbx_strand_id
1 'polypeptide(L)'
;TPDSGKTFVSSTLAAVIAQSDQKVLFIDADLRRGYSHNLFTVSNEHGLSEYLAGKDELNKVIQHFGKGGFDVITRGQVPPNPSELLMR
;
A
#
# COMPACT_ATOMS: atom_id res chain seq x y z
N THR A 1 10.50 -8.58 -12.23
CA THR A 1 9.65 -9.41 -13.10
C THR A 1 8.28 -9.59 -12.47
N PRO A 2 7.17 -9.69 -13.23
CA PRO A 2 5.91 -10.24 -12.70
C PRO A 2 6.15 -11.57 -11.99
N ASP A 3 5.34 -11.87 -10.97
CA ASP A 3 5.35 -13.15 -10.22
C ASP A 3 6.67 -13.57 -9.54
N SER A 4 7.65 -12.67 -9.45
CA SER A 4 8.91 -12.93 -8.72
C SER A 4 8.80 -12.84 -7.20
N GLY A 5 7.59 -12.94 -6.63
CA GLY A 5 7.37 -12.88 -5.18
C GLY A 5 7.56 -11.51 -4.52
N LYS A 6 7.60 -10.40 -5.28
CA LYS A 6 7.85 -9.04 -4.74
C LYS A 6 6.92 -8.69 -3.59
N THR A 7 5.61 -8.81 -3.81
CA THR A 7 4.59 -8.49 -2.81
C THR A 7 4.80 -9.32 -1.55
N PHE A 8 5.02 -10.63 -1.70
CA PHE A 8 5.31 -11.55 -0.60
C PHE A 8 6.55 -11.15 0.21
N VAL A 9 7.66 -10.84 -0.47
CA VAL A 9 8.90 -10.42 0.19
C VAL A 9 8.68 -9.09 0.92
N SER A 10 8.08 -8.10 0.27
CA SER A 10 7.84 -6.79 0.88
C SER A 10 6.88 -6.84 2.07
N SER A 11 5.79 -7.63 1.99
CA SER A 11 4.81 -7.73 3.07
C SER A 11 5.36 -8.46 4.28
N THR A 12 6.14 -9.52 4.03
CA THR A 12 6.79 -10.28 5.10
C THR A 12 7.87 -9.43 5.77
N LEU A 13 8.66 -8.69 4.99
CA LEU A 13 9.65 -7.77 5.52
C LEU A 13 9.03 -6.70 6.43
N ALA A 14 7.90 -6.10 6.01
CA ALA A 14 7.17 -5.14 6.84
C ALA A 14 6.72 -5.77 8.16
N ALA A 15 6.16 -6.97 8.14
CA ALA A 15 5.73 -7.68 9.34
C ALA A 15 6.90 -8.05 10.27
N VAL A 16 8.06 -8.43 9.73
CA VAL A 16 9.26 -8.75 10.53
C VAL A 16 9.84 -7.49 11.17
N ILE A 17 9.86 -6.36 10.47
CA ILE A 17 10.33 -5.08 11.02
C ILE A 17 9.36 -4.58 12.09
N ALA A 18 8.04 -4.70 11.89
CA ALA A 18 7.06 -4.28 12.88
C ALA A 18 7.16 -5.08 14.20
N GLN A 19 7.57 -6.35 14.13
CA GLN A 19 7.81 -7.19 15.31
C GLN A 19 9.00 -6.74 16.17
N SER A 20 9.88 -5.87 15.66
CA SER A 20 10.97 -5.27 16.46
C SER A 20 10.60 -3.89 17.02
N ASP A 21 9.30 -3.65 17.24
CA ASP A 21 8.70 -2.42 17.75
C ASP A 21 9.03 -1.16 16.91
N GLN A 22 9.39 -1.35 15.64
CA GLN A 22 9.61 -0.26 14.70
C GLN A 22 8.30 0.21 14.09
N LYS A 23 8.18 1.52 13.88
CA LYS A 23 7.07 2.10 13.12
C LYS A 23 7.27 1.79 11.64
N VAL A 24 6.33 1.07 11.05
CA VAL A 24 6.37 0.64 9.65
C VAL A 24 5.14 1.16 8.91
N LEU A 25 5.37 1.70 7.71
CA LEU A 25 4.34 2.02 6.73
C LEU A 25 4.60 1.22 5.46
N PHE A 26 3.71 0.28 5.14
CA PHE A 26 3.73 -0.46 3.88
C PHE A 26 2.96 0.34 2.82
N ILE A 27 3.57 0.57 1.65
CA ILE A 27 2.93 1.30 0.55
C ILE A 27 2.88 0.40 -0.70
N ASP A 28 1.67 0.10 -1.18
CA ASP A 28 1.49 -0.64 -2.43
C ASP A 28 1.56 0.32 -3.62
N ALA A 29 2.77 0.49 -4.15
CA ALA A 29 3.04 1.31 -5.33
C ALA A 29 2.77 0.57 -6.66
N ASP A 30 2.28 -0.68 -6.64
CA ASP A 30 1.81 -1.35 -7.86
C ASP A 30 0.40 -0.87 -8.21
N LEU A 31 0.33 0.35 -8.74
CA LEU A 31 -0.91 0.99 -9.19
C LEU A 31 -1.61 0.25 -10.36
N ARG A 32 -0.99 -0.80 -10.94
CA ARG A 32 -1.55 -1.59 -12.03
C ARG A 32 -2.25 -2.85 -11.53
N ARG A 33 -1.55 -3.65 -10.72
CA ARG A 33 -2.00 -4.98 -10.28
C ARG A 33 -1.85 -5.22 -8.77
N GLY A 34 -1.48 -4.19 -8.01
CA GLY A 34 -1.38 -4.24 -6.56
C GLY A 34 -2.66 -4.77 -5.89
N TYR A 35 -2.45 -5.63 -4.89
CA TYR A 35 -3.52 -6.35 -4.20
C TYR A 35 -3.27 -6.45 -2.69
N SER A 36 -2.43 -5.56 -2.13
CA SER A 36 -2.11 -5.55 -0.70
C SER A 36 -3.34 -5.43 0.20
N HIS A 37 -4.39 -4.74 -0.28
CA HIS A 37 -5.67 -4.61 0.41
C HIS A 37 -6.30 -5.98 0.73
N ASN A 38 -6.22 -6.94 -0.19
CA ASN A 38 -6.71 -8.31 0.05
C ASN A 38 -5.82 -9.04 1.04
N LEU A 39 -4.51 -8.87 0.94
CA LEU A 39 -3.54 -9.51 1.83
C LEU A 39 -3.72 -9.07 3.29
N PHE A 40 -3.97 -7.77 3.50
CA PHE A 40 -4.12 -7.18 4.83
C PHE A 40 -5.57 -7.04 5.29
N THR A 41 -6.54 -7.41 4.45
CA THR A 41 -7.98 -7.29 4.75
C THR A 41 -8.38 -5.85 5.13
N VAL A 42 -7.93 -4.89 4.33
CA VAL A 42 -8.21 -3.45 4.50
C VAL A 42 -8.93 -2.89 3.27
N SER A 43 -9.54 -1.70 3.38
CA SER A 43 -10.24 -1.08 2.25
C SER A 43 -9.27 -0.65 1.15
N ASN A 44 -9.71 -0.72 -0.10
CA ASN A 44 -9.00 -0.18 -1.27
C ASN A 44 -9.74 0.99 -1.92
N GLU A 45 -10.72 1.57 -1.21
CA GLU A 45 -11.47 2.74 -1.69
C GLU A 45 -10.65 4.02 -1.67
N HIS A 46 -9.77 4.15 -0.68
CA HIS A 46 -8.86 5.27 -0.49
C HIS A 46 -7.43 4.74 -0.37
N GLY A 47 -6.56 5.06 -1.33
CA GLY A 47 -5.17 4.61 -1.34
C GLY A 47 -4.23 5.58 -2.03
N LEU A 48 -3.09 5.05 -2.48
CA LEU A 48 -2.01 5.82 -3.06
C LEU A 48 -2.46 6.61 -4.29
N SER A 49 -3.30 6.04 -5.15
CA SER A 49 -3.77 6.73 -6.36
C SER A 49 -4.68 7.93 -6.03
N GLU A 50 -5.57 7.84 -5.05
CA GLU A 50 -6.40 8.96 -4.63
C GLU A 50 -5.57 10.09 -3.99
N TYR A 51 -4.59 9.73 -3.16
CA TYR A 51 -3.68 10.68 -2.55
C TYR A 51 -2.84 11.44 -3.59
N LEU A 52 -2.19 10.72 -4.51
CA LEU A 52 -1.37 11.33 -5.56
C LEU A 52 -2.20 12.13 -6.57
N ALA A 53 -3.49 11.80 -6.74
CA ALA A 53 -4.41 12.58 -7.55
C ALA A 53 -4.94 13.85 -6.84
N GLY A 54 -4.58 14.07 -5.57
CA GLY A 54 -5.05 15.19 -4.76
C GLY A 54 -6.53 15.08 -4.35
N LYS A 55 -7.10 13.86 -4.39
CA LYS A 55 -8.51 13.63 -4.04
C LYS A 55 -8.73 13.38 -2.56
N ASP A 56 -7.76 12.77 -1.90
CA ASP A 56 -7.81 12.43 -0.48
C ASP A 56 -6.57 12.94 0.26
N GLU A 57 -6.75 13.29 1.53
CA GLU A 57 -5.66 13.67 2.44
C GLU A 57 -4.89 12.45 2.94
N LEU A 58 -3.64 12.66 3.38
CA LEU A 58 -2.75 11.60 3.83
C LEU A 58 -3.33 10.76 5.00
N ASN A 59 -3.97 11.43 5.96
CA ASN A 59 -4.63 10.79 7.10
C ASN A 59 -5.75 9.82 6.70
N LYS A 60 -6.40 10.05 5.55
CA LYS A 60 -7.53 9.26 5.06
C LYS A 60 -7.10 7.99 4.34
N VAL A 61 -5.91 8.00 3.74
CA VAL A 61 -5.39 6.87 2.95
C VAL A 61 -4.53 5.91 3.77
N ILE A 62 -4.11 6.30 4.98
CA ILE A 62 -3.38 5.45 5.92
C ILE A 62 -4.39 4.60 6.71
N GLN A 63 -4.21 3.28 6.67
CA GLN A 63 -5.02 2.31 7.40
C GLN A 63 -4.13 1.43 8.27
N HIS A 64 -4.59 1.10 9.48
CA HIS A 64 -3.83 0.27 10.40
C HIS A 64 -4.10 -1.23 10.20
N PHE A 65 -3.05 -2.03 9.99
CA PHE A 65 -3.14 -3.48 9.95
C PHE A 65 -2.77 -4.09 11.31
N GLY A 66 -3.76 -4.17 12.20
CA GLY A 66 -3.55 -4.56 13.60
C GLY A 66 -2.94 -5.94 13.82
N LYS A 67 -3.18 -6.91 12.91
CA LYS A 67 -2.57 -8.25 13.01
C LYS A 67 -1.05 -8.24 12.79
N GLY A 68 -0.55 -7.27 12.02
CA GLY A 68 0.88 -7.13 11.73
C GLY A 68 1.57 -6.01 12.50
N GLY A 69 0.82 -5.15 13.19
CA GLY A 69 1.37 -4.04 13.97
C GLY A 69 1.98 -2.92 13.12
N PHE A 70 1.51 -2.74 11.88
CA PHE A 70 2.01 -1.70 10.97
C PHE A 70 0.88 -1.01 10.20
N ASP A 71 1.20 0.14 9.63
CA ASP A 71 0.27 0.92 8.82
C ASP A 71 0.44 0.58 7.33
N VAL A 72 -0.63 0.77 6.56
CA VAL A 72 -0.74 0.41 5.16
C VAL A 72 -1.36 1.56 4.37
N ILE A 73 -0.73 1.90 3.24
CA ILE A 73 -1.38 2.60 2.13
C ILE A 73 -1.54 1.58 1.00
N THR A 74 -2.79 1.28 0.66
CA THR A 74 -3.13 0.40 -0.46
C THR A 74 -2.96 1.14 -1.79
N ARG A 75 -3.08 0.45 -2.92
CA ARG A 75 -2.88 1.12 -4.22
C ARG A 75 -3.98 2.16 -4.50
N GLY A 76 -5.20 1.95 -3.99
CA GLY A 76 -6.38 2.73 -4.38
C GLY A 76 -7.05 2.22 -5.66
N GLN A 77 -7.90 3.03 -6.28
CA GLN A 77 -8.48 2.71 -7.60
C GLN A 77 -7.38 2.67 -8.67
N VAL A 78 -7.52 1.80 -9.67
CA VAL A 78 -6.55 1.73 -10.77
C VAL A 78 -6.65 3.04 -11.57
N PRO A 79 -5.60 3.89 -11.59
CA PRO A 79 -5.65 5.13 -12.34
C PRO A 79 -5.44 4.87 -13.84
N PRO A 80 -5.94 5.76 -14.73
CA PRO A 80 -5.74 5.62 -16.18
C PRO A 80 -4.26 5.69 -16.58
N ASN A 81 -3.47 6.51 -15.88
CA ASN A 81 -2.03 6.72 -16.15
C ASN A 81 -1.18 6.47 -14.88
N PRO A 82 -0.92 5.20 -14.50
CA PRO A 82 -0.21 4.87 -13.25
C PRO A 82 1.20 5.49 -13.13
N SER A 83 1.97 5.46 -14.22
CA SER A 83 3.35 5.94 -14.21
C SER A 83 3.45 7.46 -14.10
N GLU A 84 2.54 8.20 -14.74
CA GLU A 84 2.48 9.66 -14.65
C GLU A 84 2.16 10.10 -13.22
N LEU A 85 1.24 9.38 -12.57
CA LEU A 85 0.80 9.71 -11.22
C LEU A 85 1.93 9.62 -10.18
N LEU A 86 2.89 8.70 -10.38
CA LEU A 86 4.07 8.55 -9.52
C LEU A 86 5.21 9.54 -9.82
N MET A 87 5.16 10.23 -10.97
CA MET A 87 6.19 11.19 -11.39
C MET A 87 5.87 12.64 -10.98
N ARG A 88 4.71 12.86 -10.37
CA ARG A 88 4.30 14.15 -9.81
C ARG A 88 4.83 14.30 -8.40
#